data_AF-A0A537BJ41-F1
#
_entry.id   AF-A0A537BJ41-F1
#
_cell.length_a   1.000
_cell.length_b   1.000
_cell.length_c   1.000
_cell.angle_alpha   90.00
_cell.angle_beta   90.00
_cell.angle_gamma   90.00
#
_symmetry.space_group_name_H-M   'P 1'
#
loop_
_entity.id
_entity.type
_entity.pdbx_description
1 polymer ?
#
loop_
_entity_poly.entity_id
_entity_poly.type
_entity_poly.pdbx_seq_one_letter_code
_entity_poly.pdbx_strand_id
1 'polypeptide(L)'
;MSARLSSASALLGAVSLAASGAAFGACMGPGAPTDTQTKCIAAVQIPGNPLRSFDISFVNPHRAEYYFADRSNAAVQVIDTHDLTWKRSLGGFTGVKLNSSGGVNN
;
A
#
# COMPACT_ATOMS: atom_id res chain seq x y z
N MET A 1 19.10 48.08 37.67
CA MET A 1 19.71 47.26 36.61
C MET A 1 18.91 45.96 36.50
N SER A 2 18.28 45.75 35.34
CA SER A 2 17.47 44.59 34.96
C SER A 2 18.28 43.30 34.80
N ALA A 3 17.65 42.14 35.08
CA ALA A 3 17.74 40.93 34.25
C ALA A 3 16.64 39.94 34.68
N ARG A 4 15.51 39.91 33.96
CA ARG A 4 15.16 38.95 32.89
C ARG A 4 14.72 37.57 33.42
N LEU A 5 13.39 37.37 33.42
CA LEU A 5 12.78 36.04 33.32
C LEU A 5 13.37 35.34 32.09
N SER A 6 13.78 34.08 32.24
CA SER A 6 14.10 33.21 31.09
C SER A 6 13.21 31.98 31.16
N SER A 7 12.41 31.89 30.11
CA SER A 7 11.30 30.98 29.88
C SER A 7 11.70 29.51 29.88
N ALA A 8 10.82 28.69 30.45
CA ALA A 8 10.80 27.25 30.25
C ALA A 8 10.64 26.93 28.76
N SER A 9 11.35 25.90 28.28
CA SER A 9 11.03 25.24 27.01
C SER A 9 11.32 23.76 27.17
N ALA A 10 10.23 23.00 27.30
CA ALA A 10 10.18 21.55 27.36
C ALA A 10 10.49 20.95 25.99
N LEU A 11 11.30 19.89 25.95
CA LEU A 11 11.45 19.03 24.79
C LEU A 11 11.20 17.59 25.26
N LEU A 12 9.92 17.20 25.33
CA LEU A 12 9.54 15.79 25.31
C LEU A 12 9.62 15.31 23.86
N GLY A 13 10.69 14.61 23.51
CA GLY A 13 10.82 13.90 22.24
C GLY A 13 9.88 12.70 22.22
N ALA A 14 8.72 12.85 21.58
CA ALA A 14 7.90 11.71 21.20
C ALA A 14 8.62 10.95 20.07
N VAL A 15 9.33 9.88 20.43
CA VAL A 15 9.82 8.90 19.46
C VAL A 15 8.61 8.13 18.97
N SER A 16 8.00 8.59 17.88
CA SER A 16 7.01 7.81 17.16
C SER A 16 7.71 6.59 16.57
N LEU A 17 7.55 5.42 17.21
CA LEU A 17 7.79 4.14 16.57
C LEU A 17 6.81 4.05 15.39
N ALA A 18 7.26 4.44 14.21
CA ALA A 18 6.59 4.08 12.97
C ALA A 18 6.69 2.55 12.88
N ALA A 19 5.63 1.87 13.32
CA ALA A 19 5.48 0.45 13.08
C ALA A 19 5.35 0.24 11.57
N SER A 20 6.47 0.02 10.90
CA SER A 20 6.55 -0.51 9.53
C SER A 20 6.25 -2.01 9.55
N GLY A 21 5.13 -2.38 10.19
CA GLY A 21 4.50 -3.69 10.10
C GLY A 21 3.17 -3.46 9.43
N ALA A 22 2.94 -4.10 8.27
CA ALA A 22 1.75 -3.95 7.45
C ALA A 22 0.47 -3.93 8.30
N ALA A 23 -0.11 -2.74 8.48
CA ALA A 23 -1.47 -2.65 8.99
C ALA A 23 -2.36 -3.27 7.92
N PHE A 24 -3.03 -4.37 8.23
CA PHE A 24 -4.15 -4.81 7.43
C PHE A 24 -5.11 -3.63 7.29
N GLY A 25 -5.60 -3.40 6.07
CA GLY A 25 -6.78 -2.58 5.95
C GLY A 25 -7.87 -3.26 6.74
N ALA A 26 -8.59 -2.53 7.58
CA ALA A 26 -9.93 -2.98 7.88
C ALA A 26 -10.64 -3.23 6.54
N CYS A 27 -11.53 -4.23 6.46
CA CYS A 27 -12.39 -4.50 5.31
C CYS A 27 -13.43 -3.38 5.12
N MET A 28 -12.93 -2.15 5.05
CA MET A 28 -13.57 -0.86 5.16
C MET A 28 -12.79 0.05 4.22
N GLY A 29 -13.47 0.64 3.23
CA GLY A 29 -12.84 1.53 2.26
C GLY A 29 -13.22 1.21 0.81
N PRO A 30 -12.65 1.94 -0.16
CA PRO A 30 -12.91 1.72 -1.58
C PRO A 30 -12.59 0.28 -1.99
N GLY A 31 -13.57 -0.38 -2.62
CA GLY A 31 -13.45 -1.78 -3.05
C GLY A 31 -13.90 -2.83 -2.01
N ALA A 32 -14.29 -2.42 -0.80
CA ALA A 32 -14.95 -3.33 0.15
C ALA A 32 -16.34 -3.77 -0.41
N PRO A 33 -16.76 -5.03 -0.20
CA PRO A 33 -18.09 -5.49 -0.60
C PRO A 33 -19.21 -4.63 -0.03
N THR A 34 -20.19 -4.28 -0.87
CA THR A 34 -21.37 -3.49 -0.47
C THR A 34 -22.63 -4.33 -0.29
N ASP A 35 -22.58 -5.61 -0.65
CA ASP A 35 -23.68 -6.56 -0.50
C ASP A 35 -23.25 -7.79 0.31
N THR A 36 -24.15 -8.76 0.43
CA THR A 36 -23.92 -10.00 1.19
C THR A 36 -23.42 -11.17 0.34
N GLN A 37 -23.23 -10.99 -0.97
CA GLN A 37 -22.77 -12.06 -1.86
C GLN A 37 -21.28 -12.36 -1.68
N THR A 38 -20.51 -11.35 -1.28
CA THR A 38 -19.09 -11.49 -0.96
C THR A 38 -18.78 -10.93 0.42
N LYS A 39 -17.89 -11.60 1.14
CA LYS A 39 -17.40 -11.12 2.45
C LYS A 39 -15.91 -10.88 2.35
N CYS A 40 -15.49 -9.66 2.66
CA CYS A 40 -14.08 -9.37 2.84
C CYS A 40 -13.59 -10.02 4.15
N ILE A 41 -12.57 -10.85 4.05
CA ILE A 41 -11.94 -11.54 5.19
C ILE A 41 -10.61 -10.89 5.61
N ALA A 42 -9.96 -10.22 4.66
CA ALA A 42 -8.73 -9.46 4.87
C ALA A 42 -8.58 -8.45 3.73
N ALA A 43 -7.96 -7.30 4.03
CA ALA A 43 -7.52 -6.34 3.02
C ALA A 43 -6.02 -6.08 3.18
N VAL A 44 -5.28 -6.26 2.10
CA VAL A 44 -3.82 -6.06 2.07
C VAL A 44 -3.53 -4.64 1.62
N GLN A 45 -2.89 -3.85 2.47
CA GLN A 45 -2.44 -2.51 2.10
C GLN A 45 -1.17 -2.61 1.26
N ILE A 46 -1.21 -1.98 0.08
CA ILE A 46 -0.09 -1.89 -0.84
C ILE A 46 0.35 -0.42 -0.86
N PRO A 47 1.63 -0.12 -0.61
CA PRO A 47 2.11 1.26 -0.64
C PRO A 47 2.06 1.84 -2.06
N GLY A 48 1.83 3.14 -2.15
CA GLY A 48 1.81 3.89 -3.41
C GLY A 48 0.39 4.32 -3.83
N ASN A 49 0.15 4.33 -5.14
CA ASN A 49 -1.12 4.71 -5.73
C ASN A 49 -2.19 3.63 -5.48
N PRO A 50 -3.47 4.01 -5.30
CA PRO A 50 -4.56 3.06 -5.20
C PRO A 50 -4.62 2.12 -6.42
N LEU A 51 -4.79 0.83 -6.16
CA LEU A 51 -4.93 -0.19 -7.20
C LEU A 51 -6.21 0.07 -8.01
N ARG A 52 -6.07 0.50 -9.27
CA ARG A 52 -7.21 0.66 -10.19
C ARG A 52 -7.53 -0.61 -10.96
N SER A 53 -6.51 -1.30 -11.47
CA SER A 53 -6.65 -2.57 -12.17
C SER A 53 -5.31 -3.29 -12.29
N PHE A 54 -5.38 -4.60 -12.48
CA PHE A 54 -4.27 -5.44 -12.93
C PHE A 54 -4.76 -6.36 -14.04
N ASP A 55 -3.85 -6.85 -14.89
CA ASP A 55 -4.21 -7.70 -16.03
C ASP A 55 -3.96 -9.18 -15.77
N ILE A 56 -2.77 -9.48 -15.27
CA ILE A 56 -2.26 -10.83 -15.12
C ILE A 56 -1.67 -11.02 -13.73
N SER A 57 -1.81 -12.24 -13.22
CA SER A 57 -1.27 -12.65 -11.94
C SER A 57 -0.76 -14.08 -11.97
N PHE A 58 0.07 -14.41 -10.97
CA PHE A 58 0.68 -15.72 -10.80
C PHE A 58 0.78 -16.04 -9.31
N VAL A 59 0.74 -17.33 -8.95
CA VAL A 59 0.97 -17.81 -7.59
C VAL A 59 2.17 -18.74 -7.58
N ASN A 60 3.13 -18.50 -6.69
CA ASN A 60 4.20 -19.43 -6.39
C ASN A 60 3.93 -20.11 -5.03
N PRO A 61 3.40 -21.34 -5.01
CA PRO A 61 3.07 -22.02 -3.76
C PRO A 61 4.30 -22.41 -2.94
N HIS A 62 5.43 -22.72 -3.57
CA HIS A 62 6.68 -23.04 -2.87
C HIS A 62 7.22 -21.86 -2.05
N ARG A 63 6.80 -20.63 -2.38
CA ARG A 63 7.24 -19.40 -1.73
C ARG A 63 6.16 -18.71 -0.92
N ALA A 64 4.93 -19.22 -0.92
CA ALA A 64 3.75 -18.54 -0.39
C ALA A 64 3.63 -17.09 -0.93
N GLU A 65 3.83 -16.92 -2.24
CA GLU A 65 3.81 -15.60 -2.88
C GLU A 65 2.76 -15.52 -3.99
N TYR A 66 1.94 -14.46 -3.95
CA TYR A 66 1.06 -14.05 -5.04
C TYR A 66 1.64 -12.81 -5.73
N TYR A 67 1.66 -12.83 -7.06
CA TYR A 67 2.25 -11.80 -7.91
C TYR A 67 1.18 -11.24 -8.83
N PHE A 68 1.11 -9.92 -9.00
CA PHE A 68 0.25 -9.32 -10.02
C PHE A 68 0.84 -8.03 -10.59
N ALA A 69 0.53 -7.76 -11.85
CA ALA A 69 1.01 -6.56 -12.55
C ALA A 69 0.14 -5.33 -12.21
N ASP A 70 0.62 -4.49 -11.28
CA ASP A 70 -0.06 -3.29 -10.83
C ASP A 70 0.23 -2.11 -11.76
N ARG A 71 -0.76 -1.81 -12.60
CA ARG A 71 -0.71 -0.72 -13.58
C ARG A 71 -0.58 0.66 -12.93
N SER A 72 -1.05 0.82 -11.69
CA SER A 72 -1.13 2.09 -10.97
C SER A 72 0.21 2.48 -10.36
N ASN A 73 1.06 1.49 -10.09
CA ASN A 73 2.35 1.67 -9.42
C ASN A 73 3.55 1.32 -10.32
N ALA A 74 3.34 0.98 -11.60
CA ALA A 74 4.40 0.56 -12.52
C ALA A 74 5.31 -0.52 -11.89
N ALA A 75 4.69 -1.50 -11.24
CA ALA A 75 5.37 -2.56 -10.53
C ALA A 75 4.61 -3.89 -10.61
N VAL A 76 5.33 -5.00 -10.44
CA VAL A 76 4.72 -6.27 -10.05
C VAL A 76 4.69 -6.33 -8.53
N GLN A 77 3.51 -6.40 -7.94
CA GLN A 77 3.35 -6.48 -6.50
C GLN A 77 3.48 -7.92 -6.05
N VAL A 78 4.13 -8.13 -4.90
CA VAL A 78 4.28 -9.44 -4.26
C VAL A 78 3.58 -9.43 -2.92
N ILE A 79 2.60 -10.33 -2.75
CA ILE A 79 1.85 -10.52 -1.52
C ILE A 79 2.30 -11.83 -0.88
N ASP A 80 2.57 -11.81 0.42
CA ASP A 80 2.74 -13.01 1.23
C ASP A 80 1.37 -13.65 1.50
N THR A 81 1.17 -14.88 1.06
CA THR A 81 -0.12 -15.56 1.17
C THR A 81 -0.32 -16.27 2.50
N HIS A 82 0.72 -16.42 3.34
CA HIS A 82 0.56 -16.94 4.70
C HIS A 82 0.14 -15.82 5.65
N ASP A 83 0.89 -14.72 5.64
CA ASP A 83 0.67 -13.62 6.57
C ASP A 83 -0.33 -12.60 6.03
N LEU A 84 -0.76 -12.73 4.77
CA LEU A 84 -1.67 -11.81 4.07
C LEU A 84 -1.13 -10.37 4.03
N THR A 85 0.19 -10.21 3.88
CA THR A 85 0.86 -8.91 3.90
C THR A 85 1.49 -8.58 2.55
N TRP A 86 1.64 -7.29 2.24
CA TRP A 86 2.47 -6.87 1.12
C TRP A 86 3.95 -7.13 1.46
N LYS A 87 4.65 -7.81 0.55
CA LYS A 87 6.03 -8.27 0.76
C LYS A 87 7.05 -7.36 0.11
N ARG A 88 6.82 -6.96 -1.16
CA ARG A 88 7.68 -6.06 -1.95
C ARG A 88 7.04 -5.71 -3.30
N SER A 89 7.59 -4.69 -3.95
CA SER A 89 7.32 -4.33 -5.34
C SER A 89 8.53 -4.67 -6.21
N LEU A 90 8.30 -5.26 -7.39
CA LEU A 90 9.33 -5.51 -8.40
C LEU A 90 9.20 -4.47 -9.50
N GLY A 91 10.30 -3.78 -9.81
CA GLY A 91 10.36 -2.81 -10.92
C GLY A 91 10.48 -3.46 -12.29
N GLY A 92 10.67 -2.65 -13.33
CA GLY A 92 10.80 -3.08 -14.72
C GLY A 92 9.46 -3.23 -15.47
N PHE A 93 8.34 -3.23 -14.75
CA PHE A 93 7.01 -3.10 -15.35
C PHE A 93 6.69 -1.62 -15.62
N THR A 94 6.26 -1.30 -16.83
CA THR A 94 6.07 0.12 -17.22
C THR A 94 4.75 0.72 -16.74
N GLY A 95 3.82 -0.11 -16.25
CA GLY A 95 2.49 0.35 -15.83
C GLY A 95 1.64 0.87 -16.99
N VAL A 96 0.65 1.71 -16.68
CA VAL A 96 -0.18 2.38 -17.68
C VAL A 96 0.53 3.60 -18.26
N LYS A 97 0.60 3.65 -19.59
CA LYS A 97 0.92 4.86 -20.34
C LYS A 97 -0.38 5.52 -20.79
N LEU A 98 -0.50 6.82 -20.54
CA LEU A 98 -1.66 7.61 -20.96
C LEU A 98 -1.29 8.47 -22.17
N ASN A 99 -2.21 8.63 -23.11
CA ASN A 99 -2.11 9.65 -24.16
C ASN A 99 -2.54 11.04 -23.62
N SER A 100 -2.38 12.08 -24.45
CA SER A 100 -2.73 13.46 -24.08
C SER A 100 -4.21 13.67 -23.75
N SER A 101 -5.09 12.79 -24.20
CA SER A 101 -6.53 12.80 -23.90
C SER A 101 -6.90 11.98 -22.66
N GLY A 102 -5.90 11.42 -21.94
CA GLY A 102 -6.12 10.57 -20.76
C GLY A 102 -6.52 9.13 -21.07
N GLY A 103 -6.53 8.72 -22.34
CA GLY A 103 -6.79 7.34 -22.76
C GLY A 103 -5.55 6.45 -22.58
N VAL A 104 -5.77 5.14 -22.38
CA VAL A 104 -4.68 4.16 -22.24
C VAL A 104 -3.99 3.97 -23.59
N ASN A 105 -2.66 4.06 -23.60
CA ASN A 105 -1.78 3.92 -24.77
C ASN A 105 -0.57 3.03 -24.42
N ASN A 106 -0.85 1.75 -24.15
CA ASN A 106 0.13 0.69 -23.95
C ASN A 106 0.09 -0.27 -25.13
#